data_AF-A0A0R1V009-F1
#
_entry.id   AF-A0A0R1V009-F1
#
_cell.length_a   1.000
_cell.length_b   1.000
_cell.length_c   1.000
_cell.angle_alpha   90.00
_cell.angle_beta   90.00
_cell.angle_gamma   90.00
#
_symmetry.space_group_name_H-M   'P 1'
#
loop_
_entity.id
_entity.type
_entity.pdbx_description
1 polymer ?
#
loop_
_entity_poly.entity_id
_entity_poly.type
_entity_poly.pdbx_seq_one_letter_code
_entity_poly.pdbx_strand_id
1 'polypeptide(L)' 'MLSQILKELQSDQLIERKSYNQIPPKVEYKLNEKGKSLIPILKMMADWGKENSPKSKENF' A
#
# COMPACT_ATOMS: atom_id res chain seq x y z
N MET A 1 0.80 13.59 -1.19
CA MET A 1 0.77 13.34 0.28
C MET A 1 0.05 12.03 0.57
N LEU A 2 0.42 11.30 1.63
CA LEU A 2 -0.18 10.01 2.02
C LEU A 2 -1.72 10.07 2.18
N SER A 3 -2.24 11.16 2.75
CA SER A 3 -3.68 11.35 2.96
C SER A 3 -4.49 11.36 1.66
N GLN A 4 -3.89 11.82 0.55
CA GLN A 4 -4.54 11.80 -0.76
C GLN A 4 -4.57 10.38 -1.33
N ILE A 5 -3.45 9.65 -1.26
CA ILE A 5 -3.37 8.25 -1.72
C ILE A 5 -4.36 7.36 -0.96
N LEU A 6 -4.50 7.56 0.35
CA LEU A 6 -5.48 6.81 1.14
C LEU A 6 -6.94 7.12 0.72
N LYS A 7 -7.24 8.35 0.33
CA LYS A 7 -8.57 8.71 -0.19
C LYS A 7 -8.83 8.05 -1.54
N GLU A 8 -7.84 8.04 -2.43
CA GLU A 8 -7.92 7.40 -3.74
C GLU A 8 -8.11 5.88 -3.59
N LEU A 9 -7.28 5.21 -2.79
CA LEU A 9 -7.42 3.77 -2.51
C LEU A 9 -8.76 3.40 -1.84
N GLN A 10 -9.32 4.29 -1.01
CA GLN A 10 -10.65 4.09 -0.44
C GLN A 10 -11.73 4.24 -1.52
N SER A 11 -11.60 5.23 -2.41
CA SER A 11 -12.51 5.44 -3.56
C SER A 11 -12.51 4.25 -4.51
N ASP A 12 -11.34 3.64 -4.73
CA ASP A 12 -11.15 2.44 -5.56
C ASP A 12 -11.63 1.15 -4.89
N GLN A 13 -12.13 1.25 -3.65
CA GLN A 13 -12.61 0.14 -2.83
C GLN A 13 -11.50 -0.90 -2.55
N LEU A 14 -10.27 -0.44 -2.34
CA LEU A 14 -9.13 -1.30 -1.99
C LEU A 14 -8.84 -1.31 -0.49
N ILE A 15 -9.20 -0.22 0.20
CA ILE A 15 -9.01 -0.10 1.66
C ILE A 15 -10.29 0.34 2.38
N GLU A 16 -10.43 -0.12 3.60
CA GLU A 16 -11.45 0.28 4.57
C GLU A 16 -10.85 1.24 5.60
N ARG A 17 -11.59 2.29 5.94
CA ARG A 17 -11.21 3.28 6.95
C ARG A 17 -12.07 3.11 8.20
N LYS A 18 -11.44 2.96 9.36
CA LYS A 18 -12.12 2.89 10.67
C LYS A 18 -11.68 4.04 11.57
N SER A 19 -12.62 4.91 11.91
CA SER A 19 -12.42 5.94 12.95
C SER A 19 -12.75 5.35 14.32
N TYR A 20 -11.94 5.67 15.33
CA TYR A 20 -12.21 5.35 16.72
C TYR A 20 -12.47 6.63 17.50
N ASN A 21 -13.61 6.69 18.17
CA ASN A 21 -14.02 7.82 19.03
C ASN A 21 -13.36 7.68 20.41
N GLN A 22 -12.04 7.85 20.46
CA GLN A 22 -11.22 7.82 21.68
C GLN A 22 -10.36 9.09 21.78
N ILE A 23 -9.81 9.35 22.96
CA ILE A 23 -8.79 10.39 23.18
C ILE A 23 -7.45 9.70 23.46
N PRO A 24 -6.40 9.91 22.65
CA PRO A 24 -6.36 10.73 21.43
C PRO A 24 -7.13 10.06 20.25
N PRO A 25 -7.63 10.85 19.29
CA PRO A 25 -8.37 10.34 18.15
C PRO A 25 -7.49 9.41 17.31
N LYS A 26 -8.03 8.25 16.93
CA LYS A 26 -7.33 7.22 16.17
C LYS A 26 -8.10 6.87 14.90
N VAL A 27 -7.36 6.72 13.80
CA VAL A 27 -7.90 6.23 12.52
C VAL A 27 -7.02 5.09 12.04
N GLU A 28 -7.64 3.99 11.63
CA GLU A 28 -6.96 2.86 11.03
C GLU A 28 -7.44 2.65 9.59
N TYR A 29 -6.52 2.21 8.74
CA TYR A 29 -6.80 1.81 7.38
C TYR A 29 -6.40 0.34 7.20
N LYS A 30 -7.21 -0.43 6.50
CA LYS A 30 -6.97 -1.86 6.28
C LYS A 30 -7.32 -2.22 4.84
N LEU A 31 -6.53 -3.10 4.22
CA LEU A 31 -6.93 -3.72 2.94
C LEU A 31 -8.15 -4.60 3.13
N ASN A 32 -9.16 -4.41 2.27
CA ASN A 32 -10.25 -5.37 2.13
C ASN A 32 -9.83 -6.54 1.21
N GLU A 33 -10.74 -7.47 0.94
CA GLU A 33 -10.42 -8.65 0.12
C GLU A 33 -9.97 -8.29 -1.31
N LYS A 34 -10.56 -7.26 -1.93
CA LYS A 34 -10.13 -6.75 -3.24
C LYS A 34 -8.74 -6.12 -3.17
N GLY A 35 -8.43 -5.36 -2.13
CA GLY A 35 -7.10 -4.81 -1.90
C GLY A 35 -6.05 -5.89 -1.70
N LYS A 36 -6.39 -6.94 -0.94
CA LYS A 36 -5.50 -8.09 -0.72
C LYS A 36 -5.23 -8.88 -2.00
N SER A 37 -6.19 -8.99 -2.91
CA SER A 37 -5.97 -9.71 -4.18
C SER A 37 -4.93 -9.05 -5.09
N LEU A 38 -4.57 -7.77 -4.85
CA LEU A 38 -3.48 -7.10 -5.56
C LEU A 38 -2.09 -7.45 -5.03
N ILE A 39 -1.98 -7.91 -3.78
CA ILE A 39 -0.68 -8.27 -3.16
C ILE A 39 0.15 -9.23 -4.02
N PRO A 40 -0.38 -10.36 -4.55
CA PRO A 40 0.42 -11.25 -5.37
C PRO A 40 0.96 -10.57 -6.65
N ILE A 41 0.17 -9.68 -7.28
CA ILE A 41 0.58 -8.95 -8.48
C ILE A 41 1.72 -7.98 -8.14
N LEU A 42 1.57 -7.21 -7.07
CA LEU A 42 2.59 -6.28 -6.60
C LEU A 42 3.89 -6.99 -6.21
N LYS A 43 3.79 -8.18 -5.60
CA LYS A 43 4.95 -9.03 -5.31
C LYS A 43 5.64 -9.48 -6.59
N MET A 44 4.89 -9.99 -7.57
CA MET A 44 5.44 -10.40 -8.86
C MET A 44 6.17 -9.24 -9.57
N MET A 45 5.58 -8.05 -9.57
CA MET A 45 6.22 -6.85 -10.12
C MET A 45 7.49 -6.47 -9.36
N ALA A 46 7.47 -6.55 -8.02
CA ALA A 46 8.63 -6.27 -7.19
C ALA A 46 9.76 -7.30 -7.42
N ASP A 47 9.42 -8.58 -7.56
CA ASP A 47 10.37 -9.65 -7.78
C ASP A 47 11.02 -9.54 -9.17
N TRP A 48 10.22 -9.29 -10.21
CA TRP A 48 10.76 -8.96 -11.53
C TRP A 48 11.70 -7.75 -11.47
N GLY A 49 11.32 -6.71 -10.72
CA GLY A 49 12.14 -5.51 -10.53
C GLY A 49 13.47 -5.80 -9.83
N LYS A 50 13.52 -6.73 -8.86
CA LYS A 50 14.76 -7.16 -8.22
C LYS A 50 15.66 -7.95 -9.16
N GLU A 51 15.08 -8.84 -9.97
CA GLU A 51 15.82 -9.66 -10.93
C GLU A 51 16.43 -8.83 -12.07
N ASN A 52 15.72 -7.78 -12.48
CA ASN A 52 16.07 -6.96 -13.65
C ASN A 52 16.55 -5.55 -13.28
N SER A 53 16.71 -5.26 -11.99
CA SER A 53 17.31 -3.99 -11.58
C SER A 53 18.73 -3.95 -12.13
N PRO A 54 19.11 -2.91 -12.91
CA PRO A 54 20.50 -2.72 -13.25
C PRO A 54 21.24 -2.60 -11.93
N LYS A 55 22.10 -3.58 -11.62
CA LYS A 55 22.91 -3.57 -10.40
C LYS A 55 23.58 -2.20 -10.33
N SER A 56 23.04 -1.29 -9.52
CA SER A 56 23.73 -0.07 -9.18
C SER A 56 24.97 -0.57 -8.47
N LYS A 57 26.11 -0.50 -9.18
CA LYS A 57 27.42 -0.68 -8.56
C LYS A 57 27.37 0.12 -7.27
N GLU A 58 27.68 -0.55 -6.16
CA GLU A 58 28.01 0.13 -4.92
C GLU A 58 29.05 1.19 -5.28
N ASN A 59 28.64 2.45 -5.27
CA ASN A 59 29.60 3.54 -5.23
C ASN A 59 29.93 3.71 -3.75
N PHE A 60 31.11 3.20 -3.40
CA PHE A 60 31.82 3.49 -2.15
C PHE A 60 31.96 5.01 -1.95
#